data_AF-A0A0G1YNY9-F1
#
_entry.id   AF-A0A0G1YNY9-F1
#
_cell.length_a   1.000
_cell.length_b   1.000
_cell.length_c   1.000
_cell.angle_alpha   90.00
_cell.angle_beta   90.00
_cell.angle_gamma   90.00
#
_symmetry.space_group_name_H-M   'P 1'
#
loop_
_entity.id
_entity.type
_entity.pdbx_description
1 polymer ?
#
loop_
_entity_poly.entity_id
_entity_poly.type
_entity_poly.pdbx_seq_one_letter_code
_entity_poly.pdbx_strand_id
1 'polypeptide(L)'
;MRQSATTLGKLLWGFSLAPLSVLISVLVFASPVPLSAQFNPLAPGALTTFEANVSPELPGPQEQTVIDLLSSSLDLNRARISWSEDGKIQTEGVGLTRFSFTTKGLGSATSIVIRVSSAGVETTKELTIRPGSVDLIWESDGYTPAFYRGKSPTTPGSNLTFVAMPHLRSSSTGADIASANVVFRWSKNGTVLGSLSGTGKNVLRLTAP
;
A
#
# COMPACT_ATOMS: atom_id res chain seq x y z
N MET A 1 -32.07 -56.19 -63.41
CA MET A 1 -32.57 -57.57 -63.23
C MET A 1 -33.06 -57.72 -61.78
N ARG A 2 -34.35 -58.06 -61.59
CA ARG A 2 -35.09 -58.39 -60.34
C ARG A 2 -35.20 -57.26 -59.29
N GLN A 3 -36.29 -56.48 -59.24
CA GLN A 3 -37.63 -56.73 -58.65
C GLN A 3 -37.66 -57.14 -57.17
N SER A 4 -38.22 -56.26 -56.31
CA SER A 4 -39.43 -56.46 -55.46
C SER A 4 -39.42 -55.38 -54.36
N ALA A 5 -40.32 -54.37 -54.34
CA ALA A 5 -41.63 -54.38 -53.67
C ALA A 5 -41.59 -55.12 -52.31
N THR A 6 -41.99 -54.53 -51.18
CA THR A 6 -43.41 -54.26 -50.85
C THR A 6 -43.54 -53.48 -49.54
N THR A 7 -44.54 -52.62 -49.51
CA THR A 7 -45.05 -51.77 -48.43
C THR A 7 -45.70 -52.58 -47.28
N LEU A 8 -45.43 -52.21 -46.03
CA LEU A 8 -46.38 -52.26 -44.90
C LEU A 8 -46.47 -50.83 -44.38
N GLY A 9 -47.58 -50.25 -43.94
CA GLY A 9 -48.88 -50.74 -43.52
C GLY A 9 -49.48 -49.58 -42.71
N LYS A 10 -50.67 -49.14 -43.12
CA LYS A 10 -51.44 -47.99 -42.64
C LYS A 10 -51.87 -48.05 -41.15
N LEU A 11 -52.21 -46.85 -40.63
CA LEU A 11 -53.26 -46.54 -39.62
C LEU A 11 -52.94 -46.98 -38.17
N LEU A 12 -53.07 -46.17 -37.11
CA LEU A 12 -54.26 -45.46 -36.59
C LEU A 12 -53.81 -44.31 -35.65
N TRP A 13 -54.20 -43.06 -35.90
CA TRP A 13 -55.16 -42.24 -35.13
C TRP A 13 -54.94 -42.12 -33.60
N GLY A 14 -54.53 -40.90 -33.19
CA GLY A 14 -55.06 -40.19 -32.02
C GLY A 14 -54.44 -40.53 -30.64
N PHE A 15 -53.82 -39.54 -30.00
CA PHE A 15 -54.40 -38.76 -28.90
C PHE A 15 -53.42 -37.67 -28.45
N SER A 16 -53.97 -36.47 -28.30
CA SER A 16 -53.34 -35.25 -27.78
C SER A 16 -52.98 -35.39 -26.30
N LEU A 17 -51.80 -34.90 -25.90
CA LEU A 17 -51.53 -34.38 -24.55
C LEU A 17 -50.42 -33.31 -24.61
N ALA A 18 -50.65 -32.25 -23.84
CA ALA A 18 -50.03 -30.92 -23.77
C ALA A 18 -48.50 -30.90 -23.47
N PRO A 19 -47.81 -29.73 -23.59
CA PRO A 19 -46.35 -29.68 -23.66
C PRO A 19 -45.70 -29.92 -22.29
N LEU A 20 -44.98 -31.04 -22.19
CA LEU A 20 -44.09 -31.39 -21.08
C LEU A 20 -42.77 -30.59 -21.15
N SER A 21 -42.84 -29.26 -21.25
CA SER A 21 -41.63 -28.43 -21.48
C SER A 21 -41.42 -27.29 -20.49
N VAL A 22 -42.29 -27.09 -19.50
CA VAL A 22 -42.15 -25.99 -18.52
C VAL A 22 -41.67 -26.47 -17.13
N LEU A 23 -41.65 -27.78 -16.86
CA LEU A 23 -41.35 -28.31 -15.53
C LEU A 23 -39.87 -28.63 -15.24
N ILE A 24 -38.97 -28.50 -16.22
CA ILE A 24 -37.53 -28.76 -16.03
C ILE A 24 -36.73 -27.47 -15.70
N SER A 25 -37.25 -26.27 -15.96
CA SER A 25 -36.51 -25.02 -15.70
C SER A 25 -36.63 -24.47 -14.27
N VAL A 26 -37.50 -25.03 -13.43
CA VAL A 26 -37.71 -24.55 -12.04
C VAL A 26 -36.98 -25.41 -11.01
N LEU A 27 -36.47 -26.58 -11.40
CA LEU A 27 -35.89 -27.56 -10.45
C LEU A 27 -34.36 -27.52 -10.31
N VAL A 28 -33.68 -26.57 -10.94
CA VAL A 28 -32.22 -26.36 -10.77
C VAL A 28 -31.90 -25.29 -9.70
N PHE A 29 -32.90 -24.57 -9.19
CA PHE A 29 -32.71 -23.51 -8.18
C PHE A 29 -32.95 -23.93 -6.71
N ALA A 30 -33.22 -25.21 -6.44
CA ALA A 30 -33.64 -25.67 -5.11
C ALA A 30 -32.75 -26.74 -4.47
N SER A 31 -31.51 -26.96 -4.95
CA SER A 31 -30.53 -27.69 -4.16
C SER A 31 -29.79 -26.69 -3.27
N PRO A 32 -29.96 -26.70 -1.94
CA PRO A 32 -29.05 -25.99 -1.05
C PRO A 32 -27.68 -26.64 -1.23
N VAL A 33 -26.80 -26.00 -2.01
CA VAL A 33 -25.38 -26.32 -1.95
C VAL A 33 -24.99 -26.00 -0.51
N PRO A 34 -24.50 -26.95 0.29
CA PRO A 34 -23.90 -26.59 1.55
C PRO A 34 -22.68 -25.74 1.21
N LEU A 35 -22.86 -24.41 1.27
CA LEU A 35 -21.78 -23.45 1.38
C LEU A 35 -21.13 -23.73 2.74
N SER A 36 -20.21 -24.69 2.74
CA SER A 36 -19.29 -24.85 3.86
C SER A 36 -18.48 -23.57 3.94
N ALA A 37 -18.89 -22.66 4.82
CA ALA A 37 -18.01 -21.61 5.30
C ALA A 37 -16.88 -22.34 6.04
N GLN A 38 -15.76 -22.54 5.37
CA GLN A 38 -14.53 -23.04 5.98
C GLN A 38 -13.99 -21.94 6.90
N PHE A 39 -14.55 -21.90 8.11
CA PHE A 39 -13.95 -21.24 9.26
C PHE A 39 -12.67 -22.01 9.57
N ASN A 40 -11.52 -21.39 9.29
CA ASN A 40 -10.23 -21.87 9.72
C ASN A 40 -9.92 -21.16 11.05
N PRO A 41 -10.21 -21.75 12.22
CA PRO A 41 -9.79 -21.16 13.48
C PRO A 41 -8.27 -21.26 13.54
N LEU A 42 -7.63 -20.16 13.14
CA LEU A 42 -6.21 -19.86 13.36
C LEU A 42 -5.28 -21.01 12.95
N ALA A 43 -4.75 -20.94 11.73
CA ALA A 43 -3.52 -21.65 11.40
C ALA A 43 -2.47 -21.37 12.50
N PRO A 44 -1.69 -22.37 12.96
CA PRO A 44 -0.59 -22.13 13.89
C PRO A 44 0.35 -21.07 13.29
N GLY A 45 0.35 -19.85 13.86
CA GLY A 45 1.03 -18.67 13.32
C GLY A 45 0.13 -17.46 13.04
N ALA A 46 -1.20 -17.60 13.05
CA ALA A 46 -2.14 -16.50 12.80
C ALA A 46 -2.19 -15.42 13.91
N LEU A 47 -1.57 -15.66 15.07
CA LEU A 47 -1.49 -14.71 16.20
C LEU A 47 -0.05 -14.24 16.51
N THR A 48 0.94 -14.75 15.77
CA THR A 48 2.35 -14.36 15.96
C THR A 48 2.73 -13.28 14.95
N THR A 49 2.23 -12.08 15.19
CA THR A 49 2.52 -10.92 14.34
C THR A 49 3.59 -10.04 14.97
N PHE A 50 4.43 -9.44 14.14
CA PHE A 50 5.36 -8.40 14.56
C PHE A 50 5.24 -7.18 13.64
N GLU A 51 5.52 -6.02 14.22
CA GLU A 51 5.61 -4.75 13.54
C GLU A 51 7.06 -4.44 13.21
N ALA A 52 7.26 -3.64 12.17
CA ALA A 52 8.57 -3.23 11.70
C ALA A 52 8.48 -1.74 11.45
N ASN A 53 9.09 -0.95 12.33
CA ASN A 53 9.04 0.49 12.30
C ASN A 53 10.27 1.02 11.59
N VAL A 54 10.06 1.81 10.55
CA VAL A 54 11.11 2.39 9.73
C VAL A 54 11.35 3.82 10.18
N SER A 55 12.61 4.18 10.40
CA SER A 55 13.03 5.52 10.79
C SER A 55 14.17 6.01 9.88
N PRO A 56 14.02 7.15 9.18
CA PRO A 56 12.80 7.98 9.10
C PRO A 56 11.60 7.26 8.46
N GLU A 57 10.37 7.73 8.72
CA GLU A 57 9.14 7.15 8.15
C GLU A 57 9.10 7.27 6.61
N LEU A 58 9.58 8.41 6.09
CA LEU A 58 9.73 8.70 4.67
C LEU A 58 11.21 8.98 4.40
N PRO A 59 12.05 7.94 4.24
CA PRO A 59 13.47 8.13 4.06
C PRO A 59 13.78 8.76 2.70
N GLY A 60 14.73 9.68 2.70
CA GLY A 60 15.27 10.34 1.54
C GLY A 60 16.21 9.46 0.72
N PRO A 61 16.62 9.93 -0.47
CA PRO A 61 17.61 9.24 -1.30
C PRO A 61 18.96 9.14 -0.59
N GLN A 62 19.60 7.98 -0.65
CA GLN A 62 20.94 7.75 -0.08
C GLN A 62 21.03 8.09 1.42
N GLU A 63 19.93 7.90 2.15
CA GLU A 63 19.81 8.21 3.56
C GLU A 63 19.95 6.94 4.40
N GLN A 64 20.64 7.06 5.53
CA GLN A 64 20.73 5.99 6.53
C GLN A 64 19.35 5.79 7.16
N THR A 65 18.80 4.59 6.99
CA THR A 65 17.50 4.20 7.53
C THR A 65 17.67 3.02 8.49
N VAL A 66 16.83 2.99 9.52
CA VAL A 66 16.82 1.94 10.55
C VAL A 66 15.44 1.31 10.61
N ILE A 67 15.40 -0.01 10.77
CA ILE A 67 14.18 -0.77 11.00
C ILE A 67 14.27 -1.40 12.39
N ASP A 68 13.26 -1.12 13.21
CA ASP A 68 13.10 -1.68 14.55
C ASP A 68 11.89 -2.63 14.59
N LEU A 69 12.09 -3.84 15.11
CA LEU A 69 11.03 -4.82 15.28
C LEU A 69 10.36 -4.71 16.64
N LEU A 70 9.04 -4.79 16.64
CA LEU A 70 8.20 -4.73 17.84
C LEU A 70 7.19 -5.89 17.79
N SER A 71 6.98 -6.57 18.92
CA SER A 71 5.93 -7.58 19.03
C SER A 71 5.43 -7.66 20.47
N SER A 72 4.13 -7.88 20.61
CA SER A 72 3.47 -8.14 21.90
C SER A 72 3.32 -9.63 22.21
N SER A 73 3.45 -10.51 21.20
CA SER A 73 3.23 -11.95 21.33
C SER A 73 4.48 -12.79 21.10
N LEU A 74 5.51 -12.27 20.44
CA LEU A 74 6.78 -12.94 20.19
C LEU A 74 7.90 -12.35 21.06
N ASP A 75 8.65 -13.20 21.75
CA ASP A 75 9.92 -12.80 22.36
C ASP A 75 11.01 -12.67 21.27
N LEU A 76 11.10 -11.47 20.70
CA LEU A 76 12.03 -11.15 19.63
C LEU A 76 13.50 -11.23 20.07
N ASN A 77 13.80 -11.08 21.37
CA ASN A 77 15.17 -11.13 21.87
C ASN A 77 15.74 -12.56 21.87
N ARG A 78 14.85 -13.57 21.89
CA ARG A 78 15.20 -14.99 21.82
C ARG A 78 14.91 -15.62 20.47
N ALA A 79 14.21 -14.90 19.59
CA ALA A 79 13.91 -15.35 18.24
C ALA A 79 15.16 -15.30 17.35
N ARG A 80 15.27 -16.23 16.41
CA ARG A 80 16.25 -16.17 15.32
C ARG A 80 15.68 -15.30 14.21
N ILE A 81 16.40 -14.25 13.82
CA ILE A 81 15.95 -13.23 12.89
C ILE A 81 16.96 -13.16 11.74
N SER A 82 16.47 -13.21 10.51
CA SER A 82 17.27 -12.96 9.30
C SER A 82 16.76 -11.72 8.57
N TRP A 83 17.68 -10.86 8.17
CA TRP A 83 17.42 -9.68 7.36
C TRP A 83 18.02 -9.87 5.98
N SER A 84 17.19 -9.74 4.96
CA SER A 84 17.61 -9.79 3.57
C SER A 84 17.29 -8.47 2.88
N GLU A 85 18.28 -7.95 2.16
CA GLU A 85 18.16 -6.75 1.33
C GLU A 85 18.32 -7.16 -0.14
N ASP A 86 17.31 -6.84 -0.95
CA ASP A 86 17.23 -7.19 -2.37
C ASP A 86 17.50 -8.68 -2.65
N GLY A 87 16.99 -9.55 -1.77
CA GLY A 87 17.11 -11.00 -1.88
C GLY A 87 18.41 -11.58 -1.32
N LYS A 88 19.37 -10.75 -0.90
CA LYS A 88 20.60 -11.19 -0.25
C LYS A 88 20.52 -11.04 1.26
N ILE A 89 20.74 -12.13 1.99
CA ILE A 89 20.86 -12.10 3.46
C ILE A 89 22.05 -11.21 3.84
N GLN A 90 21.77 -10.14 4.58
CA GLN A 90 22.76 -9.20 5.09
C GLN A 90 23.23 -9.60 6.49
N THR A 91 22.31 -10.07 7.32
CA THR A 91 22.63 -10.56 8.67
C THR A 91 21.59 -11.55 9.16
N GLU A 92 22.02 -12.46 10.03
CA GLU A 92 21.17 -13.47 10.66
C GLU A 92 21.71 -13.83 12.04
N GLY A 93 20.82 -13.94 13.02
CA GLY A 93 21.22 -14.26 14.40
C GLY A 93 20.05 -14.22 15.37
N VAL A 94 20.33 -14.50 16.64
CA VAL A 94 19.32 -14.45 17.70
C VAL A 94 19.22 -13.02 18.23
N GLY A 95 17.99 -12.50 18.40
CA GLY A 95 17.77 -11.19 19.01
C GLY A 95 18.16 -9.99 18.15
N LEU A 96 18.37 -10.17 16.84
CA LEU A 96 18.70 -9.09 15.91
C LEU A 96 17.44 -8.29 15.54
N THR A 97 16.89 -7.55 16.49
CA THR A 97 15.63 -6.80 16.35
C THR A 97 15.77 -5.46 15.63
N ARG A 98 17.00 -5.03 15.35
CA ARG A 98 17.33 -3.78 14.67
C ARG A 98 18.18 -4.06 13.43
N PHE A 99 17.86 -3.39 12.33
CA PHE A 99 18.64 -3.45 11.10
C PHE A 99 18.80 -2.05 10.50
N SER A 100 20.03 -1.73 10.09
CA SER A 100 20.37 -0.44 9.48
C SER A 100 20.85 -0.68 8.06
N PHE A 101 20.34 0.11 7.12
CA PHE A 101 20.73 0.07 5.71
C PHE A 101 20.67 1.48 5.11
N THR A 102 21.32 1.67 3.97
CA THR A 102 21.27 2.95 3.25
C THR A 102 20.32 2.81 2.08
N THR A 103 19.37 3.74 1.95
CA THR A 103 18.45 3.72 0.83
C THR A 103 19.18 3.96 -0.50
N LYS A 104 18.57 3.50 -1.60
CA LYS A 104 19.06 3.81 -2.95
C LYS A 104 18.76 5.26 -3.34
N GLY A 105 19.04 5.61 -4.59
CA GLY A 105 18.68 6.90 -5.16
C GLY A 105 17.16 7.14 -5.23
N LEU A 106 16.78 8.36 -5.61
CA LEU A 106 15.40 8.80 -5.70
C LEU A 106 14.53 7.81 -6.49
N GLY A 107 13.41 7.39 -5.91
CA GLY A 107 12.47 6.47 -6.55
C GLY A 107 12.94 5.01 -6.69
N SER A 108 14.19 4.70 -6.34
CA SER A 108 14.76 3.37 -6.47
C SER A 108 14.42 2.53 -5.24
N ALA A 109 13.65 1.47 -5.43
CA ALA A 109 13.17 0.65 -4.34
C ALA A 109 14.25 -0.27 -3.77
N THR A 110 14.21 -0.47 -2.45
CA THR A 110 14.92 -1.51 -1.71
C THR A 110 13.89 -2.47 -1.14
N SER A 111 14.00 -3.77 -1.44
CA SER A 111 13.17 -4.80 -0.81
C SER A 111 13.88 -5.32 0.44
N ILE A 112 13.21 -5.25 1.59
CA ILE A 112 13.67 -5.82 2.84
C ILE A 112 12.76 -6.99 3.23
N VAL A 113 13.34 -8.17 3.33
CA VAL A 113 12.64 -9.37 3.80
C VAL A 113 13.15 -9.73 5.18
N ILE A 114 12.23 -9.81 6.13
CA ILE A 114 12.47 -10.06 7.55
C ILE A 114 11.84 -11.40 7.87
N ARG A 115 12.66 -12.36 8.29
CA ARG A 115 12.15 -13.66 8.77
C ARG A 115 12.46 -13.79 10.25
N VAL A 116 11.45 -14.15 11.02
CA VAL A 116 11.53 -14.35 12.47
C VAL A 116 11.11 -15.79 12.74
N SER A 117 12.00 -16.57 13.34
CA SER A 117 11.76 -17.95 13.76
C SER A 117 11.84 -18.03 15.28
N SER A 118 10.75 -18.46 15.93
CA SER A 118 10.65 -18.60 17.38
C SER A 118 9.73 -19.74 17.75
N ALA A 119 10.15 -20.57 18.72
CA ALA A 119 9.38 -21.73 19.20
C ALA A 119 8.85 -22.66 18.08
N GLY A 120 9.61 -22.82 16.99
CA GLY A 120 9.23 -23.65 15.83
C GLY A 120 8.23 -22.99 14.86
N VAL A 121 7.83 -21.75 15.11
CA VAL A 121 6.98 -20.96 14.21
C VAL A 121 7.85 -19.97 13.46
N GLU A 122 7.68 -19.92 12.14
CA GLU A 122 8.31 -18.91 11.29
C GLU A 122 7.29 -17.89 10.81
N THR A 123 7.64 -16.62 10.90
CA THR A 123 6.85 -15.50 10.37
C THR A 123 7.73 -14.66 9.46
N THR A 124 7.21 -14.26 8.30
CA THR A 124 7.93 -13.45 7.32
C THR A 124 7.19 -12.14 7.09
N LYS A 125 7.93 -11.04 6.99
CA LYS A 125 7.43 -9.72 6.59
C LYS A 125 8.31 -9.16 5.50
N GLU A 126 7.67 -8.63 4.45
CA GLU A 126 8.37 -7.93 3.37
C GLU A 126 8.01 -6.45 3.39
N LEU A 127 9.01 -5.61 3.25
CA LEU A 127 8.89 -4.15 3.18
C LEU A 127 9.53 -3.68 1.88
N THR A 128 8.85 -2.80 1.15
CA THR A 128 9.43 -2.09 0.01
C THR A 128 9.64 -0.64 0.40
N ILE A 129 10.91 -0.23 0.51
CA ILE A 129 11.27 1.14 0.84
C ILE A 129 11.62 1.88 -0.43
N ARG A 130 10.91 2.97 -0.72
CA ARG A 130 11.12 3.79 -1.92
C ARG A 130 11.41 5.24 -1.52
N PRO A 131 12.63 5.72 -1.77
CA PRO A 131 13.02 7.07 -1.35
C PRO A 131 12.30 8.19 -2.08
N GLY A 132 11.97 9.23 -1.34
CA GLY A 132 11.39 10.48 -1.82
C GLY A 132 11.87 11.65 -0.97
N SER A 133 11.81 12.88 -1.48
CA SER A 133 12.16 14.07 -0.71
C SER A 133 11.18 15.21 -0.97
N VAL A 134 11.23 16.23 -0.12
CA VAL A 134 10.45 17.47 -0.30
C VAL A 134 11.31 18.66 0.10
N ASP A 135 11.47 19.62 -0.79
CA ASP A 135 12.07 20.90 -0.46
C ASP A 135 10.98 21.86 0.00
N LEU A 136 11.23 22.58 1.10
CA LEU A 136 10.34 23.59 1.63
C LEU A 136 10.96 24.97 1.49
N ILE A 137 10.41 25.77 0.57
CA ILE A 137 10.82 27.15 0.34
C ILE A 137 9.79 28.07 1.01
N TRP A 138 10.22 29.20 1.54
CA TRP A 138 9.29 30.18 2.10
C TRP A 138 9.71 31.61 1.78
N GLU A 139 8.77 32.54 1.81
CA GLU A 139 8.98 33.98 1.68
C GLU A 139 8.01 34.79 2.54
N SER A 140 8.36 36.06 2.78
CA SER A 140 7.59 37.05 3.52
C SER A 140 7.48 38.31 2.67
N ASP A 141 6.35 39.01 2.74
CA ASP A 141 6.15 40.34 2.15
C ASP A 141 6.31 41.47 3.19
N GLY A 142 7.00 41.21 4.29
CA GLY A 142 7.20 42.18 5.37
C GLY A 142 7.98 43.43 4.94
N TYR A 143 7.89 44.47 5.78
CA TYR A 143 8.56 45.74 5.49
C TYR A 143 10.07 45.54 5.35
N THR A 144 10.60 45.89 4.18
CA THR A 144 12.03 45.81 3.87
C THR A 144 12.59 47.23 3.75
N PRO A 145 13.44 47.69 4.69
CA PRO A 145 14.05 49.01 4.62
C PRO A 145 14.85 49.22 3.33
N ALA A 146 14.92 50.48 2.88
CA ALA A 146 15.79 50.85 1.78
C ALA A 146 17.24 50.40 2.04
N PHE A 147 17.91 49.89 1.01
CA PHE A 147 19.28 49.36 1.03
C PHE A 147 19.51 48.06 1.83
N TYR A 148 18.46 47.43 2.37
CA TYR A 148 18.58 46.08 2.91
C TYR A 148 18.81 45.07 1.77
N ARG A 149 19.92 44.33 1.81
CA ARG A 149 20.35 43.39 0.75
C ARG A 149 19.86 41.95 0.97
N GLY A 150 19.23 41.69 2.11
CA GLY A 150 18.76 40.35 2.50
C GLY A 150 17.34 40.03 2.02
N LYS A 151 16.87 38.84 2.42
CA LYS A 151 15.48 38.43 2.26
C LYS A 151 14.55 39.34 3.07
N SER A 152 13.38 39.67 2.54
CA SER A 152 12.37 40.43 3.29
C SER A 152 12.09 39.78 4.66
N PRO A 153 12.17 40.55 5.76
CA PRO A 153 11.93 40.02 7.10
C PRO A 153 10.45 39.67 7.28
N THR A 154 10.18 38.82 8.27
CA THR A 154 8.82 38.61 8.77
C THR A 154 8.47 39.76 9.71
N THR A 155 7.45 40.55 9.37
CA THR A 155 6.93 41.63 10.22
C THR A 155 5.51 41.30 10.66
N PRO A 156 5.02 41.76 11.83
CA PRO A 156 3.64 41.51 12.24
C PRO A 156 2.64 41.91 11.16
N GLY A 157 1.69 41.01 10.87
CA GLY A 157 0.71 41.20 9.80
C GLY A 157 1.22 40.93 8.37
N SER A 158 2.49 40.61 8.16
CA SER A 158 2.99 40.22 6.83
C SER A 158 2.46 38.86 6.40
N ASN A 159 2.29 38.66 5.10
CA ASN A 159 1.97 37.37 4.51
C ASN A 159 3.24 36.54 4.38
N LEU A 160 3.15 35.31 4.88
CA LEU A 160 4.12 34.25 4.72
C LEU A 160 3.60 33.27 3.67
N THR A 161 4.39 33.02 2.64
CA THR A 161 4.10 31.99 1.63
C THR A 161 5.14 30.89 1.77
N PHE A 162 4.68 29.66 1.92
CA PHE A 162 5.48 28.44 1.92
C PHE A 162 5.13 27.62 0.68
N VAL A 163 6.13 27.05 0.03
CA VAL A 163 5.99 26.20 -1.16
C VAL A 163 6.74 24.90 -0.91
N ALA A 164 6.01 23.80 -0.93
CA ALA A 164 6.56 22.45 -0.92
C ALA A 164 6.81 21.99 -2.36
N MET A 165 8.02 21.53 -2.62
CA MET A 165 8.44 20.95 -3.91
C MET A 165 8.77 19.48 -3.69
N PRO A 166 7.83 18.56 -3.94
CA PRO A 166 8.07 17.14 -3.77
C PRO A 166 8.93 16.60 -4.91
N HIS A 167 9.89 15.76 -4.56
CA HIS A 167 10.64 14.92 -5.48
C HIS A 167 10.19 13.49 -5.23
N LEU A 168 9.26 13.01 -6.04
CA LEU A 168 8.68 11.68 -5.94
C LEU A 168 8.64 11.03 -7.32
N ARG A 169 8.88 9.73 -7.39
CA ARG A 169 8.93 8.94 -8.63
C ARG A 169 7.85 7.87 -8.63
N SER A 170 7.12 7.78 -9.73
CA SER A 170 6.11 6.74 -9.94
C SER A 170 6.75 5.35 -9.98
N SER A 171 6.11 4.38 -9.31
CA SER A 171 6.57 2.99 -9.30
C SER A 171 6.35 2.27 -10.63
N SER A 172 5.33 2.66 -11.39
CA SER A 172 4.96 2.02 -12.64
C SER A 172 5.69 2.60 -13.85
N THR A 173 5.87 3.92 -13.89
CA THR A 173 6.46 4.61 -15.04
C THR A 173 7.88 5.09 -14.81
N GLY A 174 8.34 5.17 -13.56
CA GLY A 174 9.64 5.76 -13.22
C GLY A 174 9.73 7.27 -13.47
N ALA A 175 8.64 7.92 -13.86
CA ALA A 175 8.57 9.37 -14.09
C ALA A 175 8.34 10.14 -12.78
N ASP A 176 8.70 11.42 -12.77
CA ASP A 176 8.41 12.30 -11.62
C ASP A 176 6.90 12.51 -11.47
N ILE A 177 6.43 12.53 -10.23
CA ILE A 177 5.03 12.76 -9.89
C ILE A 177 4.82 14.26 -9.74
N ALA A 178 3.98 14.84 -10.61
CA ALA A 178 3.63 16.25 -10.52
C ALA A 178 3.00 16.59 -9.16
N SER A 179 3.37 17.73 -8.58
CA SER A 179 2.85 18.20 -7.28
C SER A 179 1.32 18.23 -7.23
N ALA A 180 0.65 18.51 -8.36
CA ALA A 180 -0.81 18.48 -8.46
C ALA A 180 -1.45 17.13 -8.07
N ASN A 181 -0.69 16.03 -8.19
CA ASN A 181 -1.13 14.67 -7.88
C ASN A 181 -0.67 14.18 -6.50
N VAL A 182 0.01 15.03 -5.72
CA VAL A 182 0.52 14.70 -4.38
C VAL A 182 -0.43 15.23 -3.31
N VAL A 183 -0.66 14.44 -2.26
CA VAL A 183 -1.43 14.88 -1.09
C VAL A 183 -0.49 15.53 -0.09
N PHE A 184 -0.70 16.83 0.19
CA PHE A 184 0.11 17.58 1.16
C PHE A 184 -0.61 17.67 2.50
N ARG A 185 0.15 17.49 3.59
CA ARG A 185 -0.32 17.71 4.96
C ARG A 185 0.50 18.84 5.58
N TRP A 186 -0.12 20.00 5.75
CA TRP A 186 0.48 21.11 6.47
C TRP A 186 0.13 21.03 7.96
N SER A 187 1.12 21.22 8.82
CA SER A 187 0.92 21.28 10.26
C SER A 187 1.71 22.42 10.88
N LYS A 188 1.11 23.09 11.86
CA LYS A 188 1.76 24.11 12.68
C LYS A 188 1.66 23.68 14.14
N ASN A 189 2.79 23.61 14.84
CA ASN A 189 2.86 23.21 16.26
C ASN A 189 2.11 21.89 16.55
N GLY A 190 2.30 20.88 15.70
CA GLY A 190 1.63 19.58 15.83
C GLY A 190 0.16 19.55 15.41
N THR A 191 -0.46 20.69 15.09
CA THR A 191 -1.86 20.76 14.65
C THR A 191 -1.94 20.81 13.12
N VAL A 192 -2.75 19.92 12.53
CA VAL A 192 -2.96 19.88 11.08
C VAL A 192 -3.83 21.07 10.63
N LEU A 193 -3.35 21.79 9.62
CA LEU A 193 -4.07 22.88 8.97
C LEU A 193 -5.00 22.29 7.89
N GLY A 194 -6.14 21.76 8.32
CA GLY A 194 -7.02 20.91 7.50
C GLY A 194 -7.43 21.53 6.16
N SER A 195 -8.05 22.71 6.17
CA SER A 195 -8.49 23.39 4.94
C SER A 195 -7.34 23.81 4.02
N LEU A 196 -6.12 23.88 4.55
CA LEU A 196 -4.89 24.22 3.79
C LEU A 196 -4.15 22.96 3.33
N SER A 197 -4.58 21.77 3.75
CA SER A 197 -4.02 20.46 3.36
C SER A 197 -4.88 19.79 2.28
N GLY A 198 -4.30 18.86 1.54
CA GLY A 198 -4.98 18.06 0.51
C GLY A 198 -4.18 17.89 -0.77
N THR A 199 -4.82 17.29 -1.77
CA THR A 199 -4.25 17.04 -3.10
C THR A 199 -3.88 18.34 -3.80
N GLY A 200 -2.65 18.42 -4.31
CA GLY A 200 -2.13 19.58 -5.04
C GLY A 200 -1.92 20.83 -4.19
N LYS A 201 -2.18 20.81 -2.87
CA LYS A 201 -2.01 21.97 -1.98
C LYS A 201 -0.56 22.14 -1.54
N ASN A 202 0.32 22.32 -2.52
CA ASN A 202 1.75 22.47 -2.29
C ASN A 202 2.14 23.88 -1.83
N VAL A 203 1.18 24.81 -1.70
CA VAL A 203 1.40 26.18 -1.22
C VAL A 203 0.60 26.41 0.05
N LEU A 204 1.27 26.92 1.09
CA LEU A 204 0.65 27.35 2.35
C LEU A 204 0.85 28.85 2.51
N ARG A 205 -0.24 29.59 2.74
CA ARG A 205 -0.20 31.03 3.03
C ARG A 205 -0.72 31.31 4.43
N LEU A 206 0.03 32.08 5.21
CA LEU A 206 -0.28 32.44 6.58
C LEU A 206 0.00 33.92 6.82
N THR A 207 -0.64 34.51 7.82
CA THR A 207 -0.28 35.85 8.31
C THR A 207 0.65 35.70 9.52
N ALA A 208 1.70 36.50 9.56
CA ALA A 208 2.61 36.60 10.68
C ALA A 208 1.89 37.18 11.91
N PRO A 209 2.13 36.63 13.11
CA PRO A 209 1.48 37.05 14.35
C PRO A 209 1.85 38.48 14.77
#